data_AF-A0A920EZ75-F1
#
_entry.id   AF-A0A920EZ75-F1
#
_cell.length_a   1.000
_cell.length_b   1.000
_cell.length_c   1.000
_cell.angle_alpha   90.00
_cell.angle_beta   90.00
_cell.angle_gamma   90.00
#
_symmetry.space_group_name_H-M   'P 1'
#
loop_
_entity.id
_entity.type
_entity.pdbx_description
1 polymer ?
#
loop_
_entity_poly.entity_id
_entity_poly.type
_entity_poly.pdbx_seq_one_letter_code
_entity_poly.pdbx_strand_id
1 'polypeptide(L)'
;MSMSDPIADMFTRIRNAQAVDQAQVRMPSSKLKVSIASLLKQEGYIDDYKVFEGEGKFNLEIDLKYYAGQPVIEKIERVSKPGLRVYKRKDALPRVMNGLGVCTYLNLKRAHDRPKSTG
;
A
#
# COMPACT_ATOMS: atom_id res chain seq x y z
N MET A 1 -12.44 18.96 3.70
CA MET A 1 -12.55 17.56 4.18
C MET A 1 -11.19 17.13 4.70
N SER A 2 -11.09 16.71 5.97
CA SER A 2 -9.82 16.25 6.55
C SER A 2 -9.47 14.89 5.96
N MET A 3 -8.25 14.76 5.43
CA MET A 3 -7.72 13.51 4.86
C MET A 3 -7.36 12.57 6.00
N SER A 4 -8.37 11.92 6.58
CA SER A 4 -8.21 11.07 7.77
C SER A 4 -7.43 9.78 7.48
N ASP A 5 -7.34 9.36 6.22
CA ASP A 5 -6.68 8.12 5.82
C ASP A 5 -5.91 8.24 4.48
N PRO A 6 -4.60 8.55 4.52
CA PRO A 6 -3.77 8.68 3.32
C PRO A 6 -3.56 7.39 2.52
N ILE A 7 -3.75 6.20 3.11
CA ILE A 7 -3.57 4.92 2.41
C ILE A 7 -4.88 4.53 1.70
N ALA A 8 -6.03 4.74 2.34
CA ALA A 8 -7.33 4.56 1.69
C ALA A 8 -7.47 5.49 0.48
N ASP A 9 -6.97 6.73 0.59
CA ASP A 9 -6.88 7.64 -0.57
C ASP A 9 -6.00 7.06 -1.69
N MET A 10 -4.78 6.58 -1.37
CA MET A 10 -3.90 5.93 -2.35
C MET A 10 -4.60 4.76 -3.09
N PHE A 11 -5.25 3.87 -2.34
CA PHE A 11 -5.95 2.72 -2.93
C PHE A 11 -7.16 3.14 -3.78
N THR A 12 -7.86 4.19 -3.36
CA THR A 12 -8.99 4.73 -4.13
C THR A 12 -8.50 5.36 -5.42
N ARG A 13 -7.40 6.12 -5.40
CA ARG A 13 -6.79 6.68 -6.62
C ARG A 13 -6.35 5.60 -7.60
N ILE A 14 -5.73 4.52 -7.13
CA ILE A 14 -5.34 3.38 -7.99
C ILE A 14 -6.56 2.76 -8.66
N ARG A 15 -7.62 2.44 -7.89
CA ARG A 15 -8.86 1.88 -8.45
C ARG A 15 -9.51 2.80 -9.47
N ASN A 16 -9.58 4.09 -9.16
CA ASN A 16 -10.18 5.07 -10.06
C ASN A 16 -9.36 5.21 -11.35
N ALA A 17 -8.03 5.21 -11.27
CA ALA A 17 -7.15 5.26 -12.43
C ALA A 17 -7.32 4.00 -13.32
N GLN A 18 -7.46 2.82 -12.71
CA GLN A 18 -7.74 1.58 -13.45
C GLN A 18 -9.13 1.56 -14.09
N ALA A 19 -10.14 2.16 -13.44
CA ALA A 19 -11.49 2.23 -13.99
C ALA A 19 -11.60 3.08 -15.26
N VAL A 20 -10.58 3.89 -15.56
CA VAL A 20 -10.48 4.70 -16.79
C VAL A 20 -9.21 4.37 -17.58
N ASP A 21 -8.64 3.17 -17.38
CA ASP A 21 -7.49 2.64 -18.13
C ASP A 21 -6.27 3.57 -18.17
N GLN A 22 -6.02 4.32 -17.09
CA GLN A 22 -4.84 5.18 -17.02
C GLN A 22 -3.57 4.36 -16.82
N ALA A 23 -2.52 4.74 -17.56
CA ALA A 23 -1.21 4.12 -17.43
C ALA A 23 -0.51 4.46 -16.10
N GLN A 24 -0.80 5.62 -15.51
CA GLN A 24 -0.08 6.13 -14.34
C GLN A 24 -1.01 6.87 -13.38
N VAL A 25 -0.70 6.84 -12.09
CA VAL A 25 -1.43 7.59 -11.06
C VAL A 25 -0.48 8.41 -10.19
N ARG A 26 -0.85 9.68 -9.95
CA ARG A 26 -0.06 10.65 -9.16
C ARG A 26 -0.74 11.01 -7.85
N MET A 27 0.06 11.14 -6.79
CA MET A 27 -0.40 11.59 -5.48
C MET A 27 0.73 12.16 -4.62
N PRO A 28 0.44 12.92 -3.56
CA PRO A 28 1.44 13.34 -2.59
C PRO A 28 2.13 12.12 -1.97
N SER A 29 3.47 12.14 -1.95
CA SER A 29 4.27 11.04 -1.42
C SER A 29 4.26 11.02 0.12
N SER A 30 4.51 9.85 0.67
CA SER A 30 4.88 9.67 2.08
C SER A 30 5.72 8.41 2.20
N LYS A 31 6.53 8.29 3.27
CA LYS A 31 7.36 7.09 3.50
C LYS A 31 6.53 5.80 3.42
N LEU A 32 5.33 5.81 4.02
CA LEU A 32 4.41 4.66 4.00
C LEU A 32 3.90 4.35 2.58
N LYS A 33 3.49 5.36 1.80
CA LYS A 33 3.02 5.14 0.42
C LYS A 33 4.13 4.59 -0.47
N VAL A 34 5.36 5.08 -0.30
CA VAL A 34 6.53 4.57 -1.02
C VAL A 34 6.82 3.11 -0.65
N SER A 35 6.77 2.74 0.64
CA SER A 35 6.94 1.35 1.06
C SER A 35 5.87 0.42 0.47
N ILE A 36 4.61 0.89 0.38
CA ILE A 36 3.53 0.13 -0.26
C ILE A 36 3.79 -0.02 -1.76
N ALA A 37 4.15 1.06 -2.46
CA ALA A 37 4.47 1.00 -3.89
C ALA A 37 5.66 0.05 -4.17
N SER A 38 6.71 0.12 -3.35
CA SER A 38 7.83 -0.82 -3.44
C SER A 38 7.40 -2.27 -3.33
N LEU A 39 6.50 -2.58 -2.39
CA LEU A 39 6.00 -3.94 -2.21
C LEU A 39 5.13 -4.37 -3.40
N LEU A 40 4.22 -3.51 -3.86
CA LEU A 40 3.41 -3.77 -5.05
C LEU A 40 4.28 -4.06 -6.29
N LYS A 41 5.42 -3.36 -6.45
CA LYS A 41 6.39 -3.62 -7.52
C LYS A 41 7.08 -4.97 -7.35
N GLN A 42 7.58 -5.27 -6.15
CA GLN A 42 8.27 -6.54 -5.86
C GLN A 42 7.40 -7.76 -6.14
N GLU A 43 6.11 -7.66 -5.88
CA GLU A 43 5.12 -8.72 -6.12
C GLU A 43 4.57 -8.70 -7.55
N GLY A 44 4.97 -7.73 -8.38
CA GLY A 44 4.62 -7.66 -9.80
C GLY A 44 3.23 -7.12 -10.12
N TYR A 45 2.57 -6.45 -9.16
CA TYR A 45 1.24 -5.84 -9.34
C TYR A 45 1.26 -4.50 -10.08
N ILE A 46 2.38 -3.78 -10.01
CA ILE A 46 2.64 -2.54 -10.75
C ILE A 46 3.94 -2.72 -11.54
N ASP A 47 4.14 -1.93 -12.59
CA ASP A 47 5.37 -1.99 -13.38
C ASP A 47 6.50 -1.23 -12.70
N ASP A 48 6.25 0.01 -12.30
CA ASP A 48 7.21 0.81 -11.55
C ASP A 48 6.55 1.90 -10.67
N TYR A 49 7.35 2.59 -9.88
CA TYR A 49 6.98 3.82 -9.20
C TYR A 49 8.17 4.78 -9.14
N LYS A 50 7.90 6.08 -9.13
CA LYS A 50 8.92 7.11 -8.93
C LYS A 50 8.48 8.17 -7.93
N VAL A 51 9.47 8.67 -7.18
CA VAL A 51 9.30 9.81 -6.29
C VAL A 51 10.02 10.99 -6.93
N PHE A 52 9.31 12.10 -7.08
CA PHE A 52 9.85 13.32 -7.67
C PHE A 52 9.33 14.53 -6.92
N GLU A 53 10.08 15.62 -6.97
CA GLU A 53 9.64 16.90 -6.42
C GLU A 53 8.81 17.65 -7.46
N GLY A 54 7.64 18.13 -7.07
CA GLY A 54 6.76 18.93 -7.92
C GLY A 54 5.99 19.92 -7.07
N GLU A 55 5.94 21.18 -7.49
CA GLU A 55 5.23 22.27 -6.77
C GLU A 55 5.66 22.40 -5.29
N GLY A 56 6.96 22.21 -5.02
CA GLY A 56 7.54 22.30 -3.67
C GLY A 56 7.13 21.16 -2.73
N LYS A 57 6.57 20.07 -3.26
CA LYS A 57 6.20 18.87 -2.50
C LYS A 57 6.69 17.60 -3.20
N PHE A 58 7.04 16.58 -2.41
CA PHE A 58 7.36 15.28 -2.97
C PHE A 58 6.07 14.55 -3.41
N ASN A 59 6.03 14.13 -4.66
CA ASN A 59 4.96 13.35 -5.27
C ASN A 59 5.42 11.92 -5.56
N LEU A 60 4.46 11.01 -5.54
CA LEU A 60 4.60 9.61 -5.92
C LEU A 60 3.79 9.40 -7.19
N GLU A 61 4.45 8.90 -8.23
CA GLU A 61 3.83 8.36 -9.43
C GLU A 61 3.99 6.85 -9.44
N ILE A 62 2.93 6.14 -9.81
CA ILE A 62 2.88 4.69 -9.91
C ILE A 62 2.45 4.34 -11.32
N ASP A 63 3.24 3.51 -11.99
CA ASP A 63 2.96 2.98 -13.31
C ASP A 63 2.14 1.70 -13.18
N LEU A 64 0.90 1.75 -13.65
CA LEU A 64 -0.08 0.69 -13.50
C LEU A 64 0.13 -0.38 -14.57
N LYS A 65 0.07 -1.63 -14.14
CA LYS A 65 0.28 -2.79 -15.00
C LYS A 65 -1.04 -3.34 -15.52
N TYR A 66 -1.07 -3.63 -16.81
CA TYR A 66 -2.22 -4.23 -17.50
C TYR A 66 -1.76 -5.46 -18.30
N TYR A 67 -2.61 -6.48 -18.35
CA TYR A 67 -2.40 -7.68 -19.15
C TYR A 67 -3.65 -7.95 -19.99
N ALA A 68 -3.48 -8.06 -21.31
CA ALA A 68 -4.59 -8.24 -22.26
C ALA A 68 -5.74 -7.22 -22.08
N GLY A 69 -5.41 -5.96 -21.78
CA GLY A 69 -6.39 -4.89 -21.57
C GLY A 69 -7.14 -4.97 -20.22
N GLN A 70 -6.73 -5.84 -19.30
CA GLN A 70 -7.27 -5.93 -17.95
C GLN A 70 -6.23 -5.45 -16.92
N PRO A 71 -6.62 -4.72 -15.87
CA PRO A 71 -5.71 -4.33 -14.81
C PRO A 71 -5.21 -5.57 -14.03
N VAL A 72 -3.92 -5.63 -13.74
CA VAL A 72 -3.34 -6.74 -12.95
C VAL A 72 -3.82 -6.74 -11.50
N ILE A 73 -4.18 -5.58 -10.96
CA ILE A 73 -4.78 -5.48 -9.62
C ILE A 73 -6.29 -5.62 -9.74
N GLU A 74 -6.83 -6.81 -9.46
CA GLU A 74 -8.28 -7.02 -9.45
C GLU A 74 -8.97 -6.35 -8.25
N LYS A 75 -8.33 -6.43 -7.06
CA LYS A 75 -8.87 -5.89 -5.81
C LYS A 75 -7.77 -5.36 -4.91
N ILE A 76 -7.98 -4.15 -4.39
CA ILE A 76 -7.14 -3.52 -3.38
C ILE A 76 -8.01 -2.88 -2.30
N GLU A 77 -7.79 -3.25 -1.03
CA GLU A 77 -8.62 -2.78 0.08
C GLU A 77 -7.81 -2.51 1.35
N ARG A 78 -8.23 -1.48 2.09
CA ARG A 78 -7.65 -1.16 3.40
C ARG A 78 -8.47 -1.84 4.51
N VAL A 79 -7.91 -2.89 5.10
CA VAL A 79 -8.56 -3.68 6.16
C VAL A 79 -8.49 -3.00 7.53
N SER A 80 -7.34 -2.43 7.91
CA SER A 80 -7.18 -1.72 9.20
C SER A 80 -7.42 -0.22 9.04
N LYS A 81 -8.52 0.29 9.60
CA LYS A 81 -8.94 1.70 9.48
C LYS A 81 -8.75 2.43 10.83
N PRO A 82 -8.58 3.76 10.86
CA PRO A 82 -8.39 4.50 12.12
C PRO A 82 -9.49 4.23 13.17
N GLY A 83 -10.74 4.05 12.75
CA GLY A 83 -11.88 3.70 13.63
C GLY A 83 -12.09 2.21 13.89
N LEU A 84 -11.38 1.33 13.19
CA LEU A 84 -11.44 -0.13 13.37
C LEU A 84 -10.05 -0.72 13.09
N ARG A 85 -9.24 -0.81 14.15
CA ARG A 85 -7.89 -1.37 14.05
C ARG A 85 -7.95 -2.88 14.10
N VAL A 86 -7.60 -3.53 13.00
CA VAL A 86 -7.50 -4.98 12.90
C VAL A 86 -6.06 -5.40 13.14
N TYR A 87 -5.80 -6.07 14.26
CA TYR A 87 -4.50 -6.64 14.60
C TYR A 87 -4.56 -8.16 14.47
N LYS A 88 -3.62 -8.76 13.75
CA LYS A 88 -3.49 -10.21 13.64
C LYS A 88 -2.09 -10.64 14.08
N ARG A 89 -2.00 -11.78 14.76
CA ARG A 89 -0.72 -12.44 15.08
C ARG A 89 -0.16 -13.06 13.80
N LYS A 90 1.17 -13.22 13.73
CA LYS A 90 1.88 -13.79 12.56
C LYS A 90 1.31 -15.15 12.11
N ASP A 91 0.82 -15.94 13.05
CA ASP A 91 0.30 -17.29 12.81
C ASP A 91 -1.17 -17.27 12.32
N ALA A 92 -1.83 -16.11 12.39
CA ALA A 92 -3.22 -15.92 12.00
C ALA A 92 -3.36 -15.08 10.71
N LEU A 93 -2.26 -14.89 9.97
CA LEU A 93 -2.29 -14.15 8.71
C LEU A 93 -3.16 -14.91 7.69
N PRO A 94 -4.26 -14.31 7.21
CA PRO A 94 -5.10 -14.96 6.20
C PRO A 94 -4.29 -15.20 4.92
N ARG A 95 -4.39 -16.41 4.38
CA ARG A 95 -3.99 -16.67 3.00
C ARG A 95 -4.98 -15.96 2.08
N VAL A 96 -4.48 -15.06 1.22
CA VAL A 96 -5.32 -14.37 0.24
C VAL A 96 -5.39 -15.25 -1.03
N MET A 97 -6.61 -15.58 -1.45
CA MET A 97 -6.90 -16.33 -2.68
C MET A 97 -6.04 -17.58 -2.89
N ASN A 98 -5.88 -18.43 -1.86
CA ASN A 98 -5.07 -19.66 -1.93
C ASN A 98 -3.61 -19.46 -2.41
N GLY A 99 -3.03 -18.27 -2.21
CA GLY A 99 -1.64 -17.97 -2.59
C GLY A 99 -1.48 -17.12 -3.85
N LEU A 100 -2.59 -16.70 -4.48
CA LEU A 100 -2.60 -15.82 -5.66
C LEU A 100 -2.70 -14.33 -5.32
N GLY A 101 -2.86 -13.98 -4.04
CA GLY A 101 -2.95 -12.61 -3.58
C GLY A 101 -1.92 -12.27 -2.51
N VAL A 102 -1.46 -11.02 -2.47
CA VAL A 102 -0.57 -10.51 -1.44
C VAL A 102 -1.34 -9.73 -0.39
N CYS A 103 -1.04 -10.01 0.89
CA CYS A 103 -1.56 -9.24 2.01
C CYS A 103 -0.44 -8.46 2.69
N THR A 104 -0.50 -7.13 2.60
CA THR A 104 0.44 -6.25 3.27
C THR A 104 -0.03 -5.90 4.67
N TYR A 105 0.78 -6.21 5.69
CA TYR A 105 0.52 -5.84 7.08
C TYR A 105 1.49 -4.78 7.57
N LEU A 106 1.01 -3.82 8.36
CA LEU A 106 1.87 -2.91 9.10
C LEU A 106 2.38 -3.63 10.36
N ASN A 107 3.66 -3.99 10.39
CA ASN A 107 4.31 -4.53 11.57
C ASN A 107 4.50 -3.41 12.62
N LEU A 108 3.75 -3.49 13.73
CA LEU A 108 3.92 -2.61 14.88
C LEU A 108 4.78 -3.33 15.93
N LYS A 109 6.08 -3.04 15.96
CA LYS A 109 6.92 -3.44 17.11
C LYS A 109 6.52 -2.59 18.31
N ARG A 110 6.09 -3.21 19.42
CA ARG A 110 5.99 -2.52 20.72
C ARG A 110 7.41 -2.19 21.19
N ALA A 111 7.67 -0.92 21.50
CA ALA A 111 8.97 -0.43 21.96
C ALA A 111 9.26 -0.77 23.44
N HIS A 112 8.88 -1.97 23.92
CA HIS A 112 8.97 -2.30 25.35
C HIS A 112 9.63 -3.65 25.68
N ASP A 113 10.64 -4.04 24.90
CA ASP A 113 11.66 -4.98 25.36
C ASP A 113 12.98 -4.22 25.51
N ARG A 114 13.12 -3.46 26.61
CA ARG A 114 14.45 -3.25 27.18
C ARG A 114 14.82 -4.57 27.86
N PRO A 115 15.99 -5.17 27.59
CA PRO A 115 16.46 -6.25 28.43
C PRO A 115 16.56 -5.71 29.87
N LYS A 116 15.87 -6.34 30.82
CA LYS A 116 16.21 -6.15 32.22
C LYS A 116 17.65 -6.64 32.36
N SER A 117 18.57 -5.73 32.65
CA SER A 117 19.90 -6.08 33.12
C SER A 117 19.73 -6.93 34.38
N THR A 118 19.88 -8.24 34.25
CA THR A 118 20.19 -9.11 35.39
C THR A 118 21.58 -8.74 35.86
N GLY A 119 21.64 -8.03 36.98
CA GLY A 119 22.77 -8.14 37.91
C GLY A 119 22.61 -9.37 38.77
#